data_AF-A0A3C0AA39-F1
#
_entry.id   AF-A0A3C0AA39-F1
#
_cell.length_a   1.000
_cell.length_b   1.000
_cell.length_c   1.000
_cell.angle_alpha   90.00
_cell.angle_beta   90.00
_cell.angle_gamma   90.00
#
_symmetry.space_group_name_H-M   'P 1'
#
loop_
_entity.id
_entity.type
_entity.pdbx_description
1 polymer ?
#
loop_
_entity_poly.entity_id
_entity_poly.type
_entity_poly.pdbx_seq_one_letter_code
_entity_poly.pdbx_strand_id
1 'polypeptide(L)'
;GAGLTACSQSPAVEPGERAVESSKLKEEEDWKVIYIQDQRIGYEHRQRRMEDQSGKKVIHTQNDSYLKFKRFGQALNLEVHLQTTETAEGELLSYSYQMKNPPAGSTISRGVVKDGQLHIETDIANQASNTQLKWKADYYSPSYLERAFRESPLQPGEKKSFSMLLPEFSKITEVNLVALEYEPVEIPGGIQEKCLHIKMKQSLLPGMTTDLYVDQQGEIIKSATDFLGAKMYLYQASKAQALEELSGRELDLAMQTLIPVSPLSAAHDTEQVVYQISMQQDDPAKYLVAGDTQQVKRLGADRVELTVTKAAVPVAFPAAEIDAEFVKPSPFLQSSDAGVIKHAKAAVQSETNPWQQALLMEKYVHRNLKKKNFSTA
;
A
#
# COMPACT_ATOMS: atom_id res chain seq x y z
N GLY A 1 -58.16 17.23 -74.08
CA GLY A 1 -57.10 16.63 -73.25
C GLY A 1 -57.67 16.38 -71.88
N ALA A 2 -58.07 15.14 -71.61
CA ALA A 2 -58.54 14.60 -70.34
C ALA A 2 -57.84 13.23 -70.24
N GLY A 3 -57.22 12.80 -69.15
CA GLY A 3 -57.57 12.99 -67.73
C GLY A 3 -57.76 11.58 -67.18
N LEU A 4 -56.66 10.92 -66.79
CA LEU A 4 -56.62 9.55 -66.28
C LEU A 4 -56.69 9.57 -64.75
N THR A 5 -57.68 8.88 -64.20
CA THR A 5 -57.87 8.61 -62.78
C THR A 5 -57.12 7.32 -62.41
N ALA A 6 -56.28 7.36 -61.37
CA ALA A 6 -55.66 6.18 -60.78
C ALA A 6 -55.85 6.18 -59.26
N CYS A 7 -56.11 4.98 -58.75
CA CYS A 7 -56.59 4.66 -57.41
C CYS A 7 -55.59 4.98 -56.28
N SER A 8 -56.19 5.23 -55.13
CA SER A 8 -55.61 5.43 -53.79
C SER A 8 -54.85 4.23 -53.23
N GLN A 9 -53.68 4.49 -52.64
CA GLN A 9 -53.14 3.71 -51.53
C GLN A 9 -52.47 4.67 -50.54
N SER A 10 -52.95 4.69 -49.29
CA SER A 10 -52.28 5.33 -48.16
C SER A 10 -51.32 4.33 -47.51
N PRO A 11 -50.08 4.71 -47.16
CA PRO A 11 -49.23 3.88 -46.31
C PRO A 11 -49.53 4.12 -44.82
N ALA A 12 -49.45 3.04 -44.05
CA ALA A 12 -49.56 3.03 -42.60
C ALA A 12 -48.33 3.71 -41.95
N VAL A 13 -48.56 4.48 -40.89
CA VAL A 13 -47.53 5.12 -40.07
C VAL A 13 -47.24 4.22 -38.87
N GLU A 14 -46.01 3.74 -38.74
CA GLU A 14 -45.54 3.03 -37.55
C GLU A 14 -45.41 3.98 -36.35
N PRO A 15 -45.74 3.55 -35.11
CA PRO A 15 -45.58 4.38 -33.93
C PRO A 15 -44.09 4.50 -33.57
N GLY A 16 -43.60 5.75 -33.48
CA GLY A 16 -42.22 6.05 -33.15
C GLY A 16 -41.79 5.46 -31.80
N GLU A 17 -40.69 4.69 -31.84
CA GLU A 17 -39.86 4.43 -30.68
C GLU A 17 -39.40 5.77 -30.10
N ARG A 18 -39.86 6.07 -28.88
CA ARG A 18 -39.18 7.04 -28.03
C ARG A 18 -37.81 6.45 -27.73
N ALA A 19 -36.78 6.99 -28.37
CA ALA A 19 -35.42 6.83 -27.93
C ALA A 19 -35.35 7.23 -26.45
N VAL A 20 -35.21 6.24 -25.58
CA VAL A 20 -34.73 6.46 -24.22
C VAL A 20 -33.31 6.96 -24.41
N GLU A 21 -33.07 8.25 -24.16
CA GLU A 21 -31.72 8.77 -24.00
C GLU A 21 -31.06 7.94 -22.90
N SER A 22 -30.22 6.99 -23.29
CA SER A 22 -29.27 6.39 -22.38
C SER A 22 -28.39 7.53 -21.88
N SER A 23 -28.56 7.89 -20.61
CA SER A 23 -27.69 8.82 -19.94
C SER A 23 -26.25 8.36 -20.18
N LYS A 24 -25.50 9.09 -21.01
CA LYS A 24 -24.10 8.77 -21.30
C LYS A 24 -23.37 8.63 -19.97
N LEU A 25 -22.94 7.40 -19.66
CA LEU A 25 -22.08 7.09 -18.54
C LEU A 25 -20.87 8.01 -18.62
N LYS A 26 -20.65 8.81 -17.58
CA LYS A 26 -19.46 9.66 -17.48
C LYS A 26 -18.35 8.78 -16.94
N GLU A 27 -17.59 8.19 -17.87
CA GLU A 27 -16.36 7.47 -17.55
C GLU A 27 -15.21 8.48 -17.47
N GLU A 28 -14.51 8.48 -16.35
CA GLU A 28 -13.31 9.28 -16.12
C GLU A 28 -12.12 8.32 -16.07
N GLU A 29 -11.03 8.66 -16.76
CA GLU A 29 -9.80 7.87 -16.84
C GLU A 29 -8.62 8.77 -16.48
N ASP A 30 -7.72 8.28 -15.61
CA ASP A 30 -6.48 8.96 -15.26
C ASP A 30 -5.28 8.01 -15.25
N TRP A 31 -4.11 8.57 -15.59
CA TRP A 31 -2.85 7.84 -15.71
C TRP A 31 -1.78 8.55 -14.90
N LYS A 32 -0.97 7.77 -14.19
CA LYS A 32 0.22 8.28 -13.48
C LYS A 32 1.44 7.44 -13.82
N VAL A 33 2.61 8.05 -13.81
CA VAL A 33 3.90 7.34 -13.87
C VAL A 33 4.52 7.26 -12.49
N ILE A 34 5.13 6.13 -12.18
CA ILE A 34 5.72 5.84 -10.88
C ILE A 34 7.24 5.88 -10.99
N TYR A 35 7.86 6.67 -10.13
CA TYR A 35 9.31 6.80 -10.02
C TYR A 35 9.75 6.44 -8.60
N ILE A 36 10.96 5.89 -8.47
CA ILE A 36 11.70 5.94 -7.22
C ILE A 36 12.99 6.69 -7.50
N GLN A 37 13.24 7.74 -6.71
CA GLN A 37 14.26 8.74 -7.04
C GLN A 37 14.02 9.30 -8.45
N ASP A 38 14.99 9.17 -9.36
CA ASP A 38 14.95 9.63 -10.75
C ASP A 38 14.62 8.50 -11.75
N GLN A 39 14.45 7.25 -11.28
CA GLN A 39 14.21 6.11 -12.15
C GLN A 39 12.71 5.79 -12.22
N ARG A 40 12.16 5.78 -13.44
CA ARG A 40 10.80 5.29 -13.69
C ARG A 40 10.77 3.77 -13.47
N ILE A 41 9.82 3.33 -12.66
CA ILE A 41 9.64 1.91 -12.31
C ILE A 41 8.26 1.37 -12.70
N GLY A 42 7.33 2.22 -13.14
CA GLY A 42 5.97 1.76 -13.34
C GLY A 42 4.98 2.83 -13.75
N TYR A 43 3.71 2.46 -13.67
CA TYR A 43 2.57 3.34 -13.88
C TYR A 43 1.35 2.89 -13.07
N GLU A 44 0.42 3.82 -12.93
CA GLU A 44 -0.92 3.61 -12.39
C GLU A 44 -1.94 3.98 -13.46
N HIS A 45 -3.00 3.21 -13.57
CA HIS A 45 -4.15 3.46 -14.44
C HIS A 45 -5.42 3.37 -13.63
N ARG A 46 -6.24 4.40 -13.71
CA ARG A 46 -7.49 4.47 -12.98
C ARG A 46 -8.66 4.75 -13.89
N GLN A 47 -9.77 4.10 -13.58
CA GLN A 47 -11.05 4.27 -14.25
C GLN A 47 -12.14 4.48 -13.21
N ARG A 48 -12.99 5.48 -13.43
CA ARG A 48 -14.14 5.78 -12.58
C ARG A 48 -15.39 5.81 -13.42
N ARG A 49 -16.44 5.17 -12.93
CA ARG A 49 -17.77 5.20 -13.53
C ARG A 49 -18.81 5.51 -12.46
N MET A 50 -19.71 6.43 -12.78
CA MET A 50 -20.89 6.72 -11.96
C MET A 50 -22.10 5.97 -12.51
N GLU A 51 -22.86 5.37 -11.62
CA GLU A 51 -24.09 4.64 -11.94
C GLU A 51 -25.21 5.04 -10.97
N ASP A 52 -26.45 5.06 -11.47
CA ASP A 52 -27.63 5.14 -10.61
C ASP A 52 -28.12 3.72 -10.30
N GLN A 53 -27.99 3.30 -9.05
CA GLN A 53 -28.50 2.02 -8.57
C GLN A 53 -29.69 2.27 -7.66
N SER A 54 -30.90 2.03 -8.19
CA SER A 54 -32.16 2.17 -7.44
C SER A 54 -32.38 3.57 -6.84
N GLY A 55 -32.06 4.62 -7.59
CA GLY A 55 -32.21 6.02 -7.18
C GLY A 55 -31.07 6.54 -6.31
N LYS A 56 -30.02 5.74 -6.10
CA LYS A 56 -28.81 6.13 -5.38
C LYS A 56 -27.64 6.19 -6.35
N LYS A 57 -26.90 7.31 -6.32
CA LYS A 57 -25.66 7.43 -7.07
C LYS A 57 -24.57 6.59 -6.41
N VAL A 58 -23.98 5.70 -7.19
CA VAL A 58 -22.88 4.83 -6.81
C VAL A 58 -21.68 5.12 -7.71
N ILE A 59 -20.49 5.11 -7.13
CA ILE A 59 -19.25 5.33 -7.84
C ILE A 59 -18.45 4.02 -7.82
N HIS A 60 -18.13 3.51 -9.00
CA HIS A 60 -17.20 2.40 -9.19
C HIS A 60 -15.85 2.97 -9.57
N THR A 61 -14.80 2.57 -8.86
CA THR A 61 -13.41 2.93 -9.19
C THR A 61 -12.60 1.66 -9.34
N GLN A 62 -11.82 1.58 -10.41
CA GLN A 62 -10.76 0.59 -10.60
C GLN A 62 -9.43 1.32 -10.67
N ASN A 63 -8.45 0.85 -9.89
CA ASN A 63 -7.10 1.37 -9.87
C ASN A 63 -6.12 0.19 -10.04
N ASP A 64 -5.34 0.23 -11.13
CA ASP A 64 -4.35 -0.78 -11.48
C ASP A 64 -2.96 -0.16 -11.47
N SER A 65 -2.06 -0.70 -10.64
CA SER A 65 -0.66 -0.28 -10.56
C SER A 65 0.28 -1.39 -11.00
N TYR A 66 1.27 -1.03 -11.80
CA TYR A 66 2.29 -1.95 -12.31
C TYR A 66 3.67 -1.39 -11.98
N LEU A 67 4.45 -2.11 -11.18
CA LEU A 67 5.78 -1.69 -10.74
C LEU A 67 6.81 -2.77 -11.05
N LYS A 68 7.99 -2.34 -11.50
CA LYS A 68 9.13 -3.20 -11.78
C LYS A 68 10.42 -2.57 -11.26
N PHE A 69 11.10 -3.28 -10.37
CA PHE A 69 12.41 -2.89 -9.83
C PHE A 69 13.20 -4.13 -9.40
N LYS A 70 14.42 -3.94 -8.89
CA LYS A 70 15.29 -5.01 -8.38
C LYS A 70 15.47 -4.93 -6.87
N ARG A 71 15.75 -6.09 -6.27
CA ARG A 71 16.23 -6.23 -4.91
C ARG A 71 17.30 -7.31 -4.83
N PHE A 72 18.53 -6.94 -4.49
CA PHE A 72 19.69 -7.82 -4.49
C PHE A 72 19.86 -8.57 -5.81
N GLY A 73 19.76 -7.85 -6.93
CA GLY A 73 19.87 -8.34 -8.30
C GLY A 73 18.63 -9.05 -8.83
N GLN A 74 17.61 -9.31 -8.00
CA GLN A 74 16.42 -10.04 -8.41
C GLN A 74 15.30 -9.09 -8.80
N ALA A 75 14.71 -9.32 -9.98
CA ALA A 75 13.57 -8.54 -10.43
C ALA A 75 12.32 -8.84 -9.58
N LEU A 76 11.63 -7.77 -9.19
CA LEU A 76 10.33 -7.75 -8.56
C LEU A 76 9.37 -7.11 -9.56
N ASN A 77 8.29 -7.81 -9.88
CA ASN A 77 7.20 -7.29 -10.69
C ASN A 77 5.95 -7.30 -9.81
N LEU A 78 5.52 -6.13 -9.36
CA LEU A 78 4.33 -5.98 -8.53
C LEU A 78 3.17 -5.51 -9.39
N GLU A 79 2.04 -6.18 -9.25
CA GLU A 79 0.75 -5.72 -9.78
C GLU A 79 -0.19 -5.53 -8.61
N VAL A 80 -0.82 -4.36 -8.53
CA VAL A 80 -1.85 -4.07 -7.53
C VAL A 80 -3.12 -3.71 -8.28
N HIS A 81 -4.20 -4.42 -7.96
CA HIS A 81 -5.54 -4.16 -8.50
C HIS A 81 -6.46 -3.83 -7.34
N LEU A 82 -7.02 -2.62 -7.34
CA LEU A 82 -8.00 -2.17 -6.37
C LEU A 82 -9.28 -1.79 -7.10
N GLN A 83 -10.39 -2.44 -6.73
CA GLN A 83 -11.72 -2.06 -7.15
C GLN A 83 -12.52 -1.65 -5.92
N THR A 84 -13.22 -0.52 -6.00
CA THR A 84 -14.11 -0.04 -4.94
C THR A 84 -15.46 0.33 -5.50
N THR A 85 -16.49 0.11 -4.71
CA THR A 85 -17.83 0.64 -4.92
C THR A 85 -18.18 1.48 -3.71
N GLU A 86 -18.53 2.75 -3.92
CA GLU A 86 -18.82 3.71 -2.86
C GLU A 86 -20.05 4.56 -3.17
N THR A 87 -20.64 5.17 -2.15
CA THR A 87 -21.71 6.16 -2.32
C THR A 87 -21.16 7.47 -2.89
N ALA A 88 -22.05 8.36 -3.36
CA ALA A 88 -21.66 9.72 -3.75
C ALA A 88 -20.97 10.49 -2.62
N GLU A 89 -21.28 10.17 -1.37
CA GLU A 89 -20.68 10.77 -0.18
C GLU A 89 -19.33 10.14 0.17
N GLY A 90 -18.97 9.00 -0.44
CA GLY A 90 -17.67 8.33 -0.25
C GLY A 90 -17.67 7.18 0.75
N GLU A 91 -18.85 6.80 1.25
CA GLU A 91 -19.00 5.64 2.11
C GLU A 91 -18.74 4.35 1.31
N LEU A 92 -17.92 3.44 1.84
CA LEU A 92 -17.62 2.17 1.18
C LEU A 92 -18.85 1.25 1.16
N LEU A 93 -19.17 0.66 0.01
CA LEU A 93 -20.14 -0.41 -0.14
C LEU A 93 -19.44 -1.76 -0.30
N SER A 94 -18.42 -1.82 -1.15
CA SER A 94 -17.59 -3.01 -1.33
C SER A 94 -16.22 -2.68 -1.90
N TYR A 95 -15.26 -3.59 -1.73
CA TYR A 95 -13.97 -3.53 -2.39
C TYR A 95 -13.43 -4.92 -2.77
N SER A 96 -12.52 -4.93 -3.73
CA SER A 96 -11.64 -6.05 -4.06
C SER A 96 -10.22 -5.51 -4.24
N TYR A 97 -9.28 -6.02 -3.44
CA TYR A 97 -7.87 -5.73 -3.51
C TYR A 97 -7.11 -7.01 -3.90
N GLN A 98 -6.18 -6.91 -4.84
CA GLN A 98 -5.28 -7.98 -5.19
C GLN A 98 -3.86 -7.44 -5.37
N MET A 99 -2.89 -8.06 -4.68
CA MET A 99 -1.47 -7.86 -4.91
C MET A 99 -0.87 -9.13 -5.50
N LYS A 100 -0.29 -9.03 -6.68
CA LYS A 100 0.54 -10.08 -7.28
C LYS A 100 2.01 -9.71 -7.10
N ASN A 101 2.76 -10.61 -6.47
CA ASN A 101 4.19 -10.47 -6.23
C ASN A 101 4.92 -11.77 -6.60
N PRO A 102 4.87 -12.23 -7.86
CA PRO A 102 5.50 -13.48 -8.27
C PRO A 102 7.00 -13.49 -7.94
N PRO A 103 7.55 -14.62 -7.45
CA PRO A 103 6.93 -15.94 -7.36
C PRO A 103 6.11 -16.18 -6.08
N ALA A 104 5.89 -15.17 -5.22
CA ALA A 104 4.98 -15.32 -4.08
C ALA A 104 3.56 -15.57 -4.58
N GLY A 105 2.77 -16.25 -3.75
CA GLY A 105 1.32 -16.29 -3.94
C GLY A 105 0.74 -14.87 -3.93
N SER A 106 -0.36 -14.69 -4.65
CA SER A 106 -1.09 -13.43 -4.58
C SER A 106 -1.71 -13.26 -3.19
N THR A 107 -1.85 -12.00 -2.77
CA THR A 107 -2.70 -11.61 -1.65
C THR A 107 -3.98 -11.03 -2.22
N ILE A 108 -5.12 -11.56 -1.80
CA ILE A 108 -6.44 -11.08 -2.22
C ILE A 108 -7.24 -10.74 -0.98
N SER A 109 -7.87 -9.57 -0.96
CA SER A 109 -8.80 -9.18 0.08
C SER A 109 -10.07 -8.63 -0.55
N ARG A 110 -11.22 -9.15 -0.17
CA ARG A 110 -12.53 -8.67 -0.64
C ARG A 110 -13.36 -8.30 0.56
N GLY A 111 -14.13 -7.23 0.46
CA GLY A 111 -15.07 -6.93 1.53
C GLY A 111 -16.34 -6.25 1.08
N VAL A 112 -17.39 -6.46 1.86
CA VAL A 112 -18.72 -5.89 1.66
C VAL A 112 -19.21 -5.33 2.99
N VAL A 113 -19.71 -4.09 2.96
CA VAL A 113 -20.34 -3.46 4.11
C VAL A 113 -21.79 -3.93 4.20
N LYS A 114 -22.16 -4.55 5.31
CA LYS A 114 -23.52 -4.99 5.60
C LYS A 114 -23.80 -4.88 7.10
N ASP A 115 -24.98 -4.41 7.46
CA ASP A 115 -25.46 -4.38 8.86
C ASP A 115 -24.48 -3.68 9.84
N GLY A 116 -23.82 -2.60 9.39
CA GLY A 116 -22.85 -1.86 10.20
C GLY A 116 -21.51 -2.58 10.41
N GLN A 117 -21.22 -3.59 9.61
CA GLN A 117 -19.97 -4.34 9.64
C GLN A 117 -19.38 -4.45 8.24
N LEU A 118 -18.06 -4.37 8.14
CA LEU A 118 -17.32 -4.74 6.95
C LEU A 118 -16.90 -6.20 7.10
N HIS A 119 -17.50 -7.07 6.30
CA HIS A 119 -17.13 -8.47 6.21
C HIS A 119 -15.99 -8.60 5.21
N ILE A 120 -14.87 -9.20 5.63
CA ILE A 120 -13.65 -9.28 4.83
C ILE A 120 -13.25 -10.75 4.65
N GLU A 121 -13.08 -11.15 3.40
CA GLU A 121 -12.49 -12.42 3.00
C GLU A 121 -11.07 -12.15 2.51
N THR A 122 -10.08 -12.76 3.13
CA THR A 122 -8.67 -12.61 2.76
C THR A 122 -8.10 -13.97 2.36
N ASP A 123 -7.50 -14.05 1.18
CA ASP A 123 -6.75 -15.20 0.70
C ASP A 123 -5.27 -14.81 0.54
N ILE A 124 -4.40 -15.47 1.30
CA ILE A 124 -2.95 -15.32 1.17
C ILE A 124 -2.38 -16.68 0.85
N ALA A 125 -1.78 -16.82 -0.34
CA ALA A 125 -1.16 -18.06 -0.78
C ALA A 125 -2.09 -19.30 -0.68
N ASN A 126 -3.38 -19.14 -1.01
CA ASN A 126 -4.44 -20.14 -0.94
C ASN A 126 -4.90 -20.49 0.50
N GLN A 127 -4.57 -19.66 1.48
CA GLN A 127 -5.12 -19.74 2.83
C GLN A 127 -6.16 -18.66 3.01
N ALA A 128 -7.44 -19.06 2.92
CA ALA A 128 -8.56 -18.17 3.14
C ALA A 128 -8.83 -17.95 4.64
N SER A 129 -9.16 -16.72 4.99
CA SER A 129 -9.61 -16.31 6.32
C SER A 129 -10.74 -15.30 6.19
N ASN A 130 -11.63 -15.29 7.19
CA ASN A 130 -12.75 -14.37 7.25
C ASN A 130 -12.64 -13.53 8.51
N THR A 131 -12.74 -12.22 8.37
CA THR A 131 -12.72 -11.27 9.48
C THR A 131 -13.88 -10.28 9.35
N GLN A 132 -14.19 -9.60 10.44
CA GLN A 132 -15.22 -8.58 10.49
C GLN A 132 -14.67 -7.35 11.20
N LEU A 133 -14.94 -6.18 10.65
CA LEU A 133 -14.65 -4.90 11.29
C LEU A 133 -15.95 -4.15 11.54
N LYS A 134 -16.05 -3.49 12.70
CA LYS A 134 -17.13 -2.54 12.92
C LYS A 134 -17.01 -1.40 11.91
N TRP A 135 -18.07 -1.20 11.13
CA TRP A 135 -18.12 -0.15 10.11
C TRP A 135 -18.98 1.01 10.61
N LYS A 136 -18.52 2.24 10.37
CA LYS A 136 -19.26 3.46 10.66
C LYS A 136 -19.54 4.19 9.36
N ALA A 137 -20.66 4.89 9.30
CA ALA A 137 -21.07 5.64 8.11
C ALA A 137 -20.04 6.72 7.71
N ASP A 138 -19.29 7.28 8.66
CA ASP A 138 -18.24 8.27 8.42
C ASP A 138 -16.90 7.68 7.95
N TYR A 139 -16.82 6.37 7.70
CA TYR A 139 -15.63 5.74 7.14
C TYR A 139 -15.68 5.76 5.62
N TYR A 140 -14.64 6.33 5.04
CA TYR A 140 -14.51 6.49 3.62
C TYR A 140 -13.92 5.25 2.94
N SER A 141 -14.33 5.05 1.70
CA SER A 141 -13.70 4.14 0.75
C SER A 141 -12.25 4.57 0.47
N PRO A 142 -11.34 3.62 0.19
CA PRO A 142 -9.95 3.93 -0.16
C PRO A 142 -9.81 4.92 -1.33
N SER A 143 -10.74 4.87 -2.29
CA SER A 143 -10.72 5.70 -3.49
C SER A 143 -11.23 7.14 -3.26
N TYR A 144 -11.80 7.44 -2.10
CA TYR A 144 -12.36 8.76 -1.79
C TYR A 144 -11.30 9.87 -1.83
N LEU A 145 -10.06 9.59 -1.38
CA LEU A 145 -8.98 10.58 -1.32
C LEU A 145 -8.75 11.28 -2.68
N GLU A 146 -8.94 10.56 -3.78
CA GLU A 146 -8.71 11.03 -5.15
C GLU A 146 -9.72 12.07 -5.64
N ARG A 147 -10.85 12.24 -4.95
CA ARG A 147 -11.85 13.28 -5.25
C ARG A 147 -12.09 14.23 -4.08
N ALA A 148 -11.52 13.93 -2.91
CA ALA A 148 -11.74 14.68 -1.67
C ALA A 148 -11.45 16.18 -1.82
N PHE A 149 -10.45 16.55 -2.61
CA PHE A 149 -10.07 17.96 -2.84
C PHE A 149 -10.92 18.67 -3.89
N ARG A 150 -11.55 17.94 -4.81
CA ARG A 150 -12.51 18.50 -5.75
C ARG A 150 -13.84 18.85 -5.05
N GLU A 151 -14.23 18.03 -4.09
CA GLU A 151 -15.49 18.18 -3.35
C GLU A 151 -15.38 19.10 -2.15
N SER A 152 -14.22 19.10 -1.51
CA SER A 152 -13.94 19.89 -0.34
C SER A 152 -12.51 20.43 -0.46
N PRO A 153 -12.30 21.44 -1.33
CA PRO A 153 -11.00 22.08 -1.49
C PRO A 153 -10.48 22.62 -0.17
N LEU A 154 -9.17 22.53 0.04
CA LEU A 154 -8.50 23.13 1.19
C LEU A 154 -7.85 24.46 0.79
N GLN A 155 -7.73 25.37 1.74
CA GLN A 155 -6.91 26.58 1.66
C GLN A 155 -5.64 26.42 2.50
N PRO A 156 -4.58 27.21 2.22
CA PRO A 156 -3.37 27.21 3.03
C PRO A 156 -3.65 27.36 4.54
N GLY A 157 -3.00 26.52 5.34
CA GLY A 157 -3.16 26.46 6.80
C GLY A 157 -4.35 25.63 7.29
N GLU A 158 -5.28 25.24 6.42
CA GLU A 158 -6.41 24.40 6.80
C GLU A 158 -5.97 22.96 7.09
N LYS A 159 -6.78 22.29 7.92
CA LYS A 159 -6.57 20.90 8.30
C LYS A 159 -7.86 20.14 8.09
N LYS A 160 -7.73 18.90 7.65
CA LYS A 160 -8.85 17.97 7.49
C LYS A 160 -8.43 16.60 7.96
N SER A 161 -9.31 15.90 8.65
CA SER A 161 -9.13 14.50 8.96
C SER A 161 -10.38 13.70 8.62
N PHE A 162 -10.18 12.44 8.30
CA PHE A 162 -11.23 11.47 8.08
C PHE A 162 -10.67 10.06 8.25
N SER A 163 -11.54 9.07 8.45
CA SER A 163 -11.13 7.67 8.52
C SER A 163 -11.41 6.98 7.19
N MET A 164 -10.50 6.13 6.74
CA MET A 164 -10.70 5.30 5.55
C MET A 164 -10.15 3.89 5.74
N LEU A 165 -10.63 2.94 4.95
CA LEU A 165 -10.06 1.60 4.89
C LEU A 165 -8.68 1.61 4.22
N LEU A 166 -7.71 0.89 4.78
CA LEU A 166 -6.51 0.42 4.07
C LEU A 166 -6.69 -1.07 3.72
N PRO A 167 -7.05 -1.41 2.47
CA PRO A 167 -7.33 -2.77 2.05
C PRO A 167 -6.16 -3.74 2.29
N GLU A 168 -4.93 -3.24 2.13
CA GLU A 168 -3.67 -4.00 2.27
C GLU A 168 -3.51 -4.57 3.68
N PHE A 169 -4.01 -3.84 4.68
CA PHE A 169 -3.95 -4.24 6.08
C PHE A 169 -5.29 -4.76 6.60
N SER A 170 -6.37 -4.61 5.82
CA SER A 170 -7.74 -4.87 6.27
C SER A 170 -8.03 -4.17 7.61
N LYS A 171 -7.66 -2.87 7.69
CA LYS A 171 -7.82 -2.04 8.88
C LYS A 171 -8.23 -0.63 8.51
N ILE A 172 -8.86 0.07 9.44
CA ILE A 172 -9.19 1.49 9.31
C ILE A 172 -8.00 2.33 9.74
N THR A 173 -7.63 3.32 8.93
CA THR A 173 -6.69 4.37 9.32
C THR A 173 -7.40 5.71 9.42
N GLU A 174 -7.01 6.51 10.40
CA GLU A 174 -7.25 7.95 10.36
C GLU A 174 -6.23 8.61 9.42
N VAL A 175 -6.73 9.38 8.47
CA VAL A 175 -5.99 10.25 7.56
C VAL A 175 -6.01 11.66 8.12
N ASN A 176 -4.83 12.26 8.26
CA ASN A 176 -4.65 13.63 8.71
C ASN A 176 -3.98 14.44 7.60
N LEU A 177 -4.65 15.50 7.15
CA LEU A 177 -4.21 16.40 6.09
C LEU A 177 -3.92 17.78 6.67
N VAL A 178 -2.79 18.35 6.28
CA VAL A 178 -2.42 19.74 6.58
C VAL A 178 -2.07 20.42 5.27
N ALA A 179 -2.86 21.41 4.87
CA ALA A 179 -2.58 22.24 3.71
C ALA A 179 -1.50 23.27 4.05
N LEU A 180 -0.45 23.29 3.24
CA LEU A 180 0.65 24.25 3.30
C LEU A 180 0.40 25.34 2.25
N GLU A 181 1.45 25.89 1.67
CA GLU A 181 1.34 26.95 0.67
C GLU A 181 1.16 26.39 -0.75
N TYR A 182 0.81 27.27 -1.68
CA TYR A 182 0.89 26.98 -3.10
C TYR A 182 2.33 27.09 -3.58
N GLU A 183 2.78 26.11 -4.37
CA GLU A 183 4.11 26.13 -4.98
C GLU A 183 4.12 25.54 -6.40
N PRO A 184 5.10 25.93 -7.23
CA PRO A 184 5.32 25.29 -8.52
C PRO A 184 5.87 23.89 -8.32
N VAL A 185 5.40 22.94 -9.13
CA VAL A 185 5.76 21.53 -9.01
C VAL A 185 6.29 21.02 -10.34
N GLU A 186 7.50 20.49 -10.31
CA GLU A 186 8.07 19.76 -11.45
C GLU A 186 7.29 18.46 -11.69
N ILE A 187 6.92 18.25 -12.95
CA ILE A 187 6.27 17.05 -13.45
C ILE A 187 6.99 16.56 -14.73
N PRO A 188 6.84 15.30 -15.13
CA PRO A 188 7.38 14.82 -16.40
C PRO A 188 6.88 15.67 -17.58
N GLY A 189 7.80 16.41 -18.21
CA GLY A 189 7.49 17.26 -19.36
C GLY A 189 7.19 18.73 -19.06
N GLY A 190 7.29 19.20 -17.80
CA GLY A 190 7.13 20.62 -17.50
C GLY A 190 7.00 20.98 -16.02
N ILE A 191 6.45 22.17 -15.77
CA ILE A 191 6.18 22.69 -14.43
C ILE A 191 4.68 22.98 -14.34
N GLN A 192 4.04 22.48 -13.30
CA GLN A 192 2.71 22.92 -12.90
C GLN A 192 2.87 24.10 -11.94
N GLU A 193 2.55 25.31 -12.40
CA GLU A 193 2.92 26.57 -11.71
C GLU A 193 2.28 26.78 -10.34
N LYS A 194 1.11 26.18 -10.09
CA LYS A 194 0.36 26.41 -8.85
C LYS A 194 -0.34 25.15 -8.35
N CYS A 195 0.33 24.43 -7.46
CA CYS A 195 -0.22 23.31 -6.70
C CYS A 195 -0.24 23.63 -5.21
N LEU A 196 -1.35 23.33 -4.53
CA LEU A 196 -1.40 23.33 -3.08
C LEU A 196 -0.64 22.12 -2.56
N HIS A 197 0.41 22.36 -1.77
CA HIS A 197 1.13 21.30 -1.09
C HIS A 197 0.37 20.87 0.17
N ILE A 198 0.05 19.57 0.27
CA ILE A 198 -0.69 18.99 1.39
C ILE A 198 0.13 17.87 1.99
N LYS A 199 0.43 17.97 3.28
CA LYS A 199 1.09 16.90 4.03
C LYS A 199 0.04 15.95 4.60
N MET A 200 0.11 14.69 4.20
CA MET A 200 -0.74 13.60 4.66
C MET A 200 0.01 12.67 5.61
N LYS A 201 -0.64 12.31 6.72
CA LYS A 201 -0.20 11.27 7.65
C LYS A 201 -1.32 10.27 7.91
N GLN A 202 -0.94 9.02 8.16
CA GLN A 202 -1.89 7.94 8.43
C GLN A 202 -1.56 7.27 9.76
N SER A 203 -2.58 7.07 10.61
CA SER A 203 -2.41 6.47 11.94
C SER A 203 -1.80 5.06 11.92
N LEU A 204 -2.10 4.25 10.89
CA LEU A 204 -1.54 2.90 10.75
C LEU A 204 -0.11 2.89 10.19
N LEU A 205 0.31 3.99 9.57
CA LEU A 205 1.63 4.16 8.98
C LEU A 205 2.32 5.42 9.55
N PRO A 206 2.52 5.54 10.88
CA PRO A 206 2.94 6.78 11.51
C PRO A 206 4.34 7.25 11.11
N GLY A 207 5.18 6.32 10.61
CA GLY A 207 6.51 6.61 10.09
C GLY A 207 6.54 7.01 8.61
N MET A 208 5.40 6.95 7.90
CA MET A 208 5.30 7.37 6.50
C MET A 208 4.56 8.71 6.42
N THR A 209 5.19 9.67 5.75
CA THR A 209 4.54 10.92 5.36
C THR A 209 4.40 10.95 3.86
N THR A 210 3.21 11.34 3.39
CA THR A 210 2.95 11.56 1.97
C THR A 210 2.76 13.05 1.73
N ASP A 211 3.51 13.61 0.79
CA ASP A 211 3.29 14.93 0.26
C ASP A 211 2.41 14.83 -0.99
N LEU A 212 1.27 15.50 -0.99
CA LEU A 212 0.34 15.59 -2.13
C LEU A 212 0.41 17.00 -2.70
N TYR A 213 0.40 17.10 -4.03
CA TYR A 213 0.41 18.37 -4.73
C TYR A 213 -0.86 18.46 -5.58
N VAL A 214 -1.77 19.33 -5.16
CA VAL A 214 -3.13 19.39 -5.69
C VAL A 214 -3.29 20.65 -6.53
N ASP A 215 -3.77 20.53 -7.77
CA ASP A 215 -4.03 21.70 -8.61
C ASP A 215 -5.28 22.50 -8.16
N GLN A 216 -5.63 23.53 -8.93
CA GLN A 216 -6.80 24.36 -8.65
C GLN A 216 -8.13 23.66 -8.91
N GLN A 217 -8.11 22.54 -9.65
CA GLN A 217 -9.27 21.72 -9.97
C GLN A 217 -9.52 20.64 -8.90
N GLY A 218 -8.59 20.47 -7.96
CA GLY A 218 -8.66 19.44 -6.93
C GLY A 218 -8.04 18.11 -7.36
N GLU A 219 -7.26 18.07 -8.44
CA GLU A 219 -6.57 16.88 -8.91
C GLU A 219 -5.19 16.74 -8.25
N ILE A 220 -4.84 15.53 -7.86
CA ILE A 220 -3.50 15.21 -7.34
C ILE A 220 -2.54 15.03 -8.53
N ILE A 221 -1.79 16.08 -8.85
CA ILE A 221 -0.85 16.13 -9.98
C ILE A 221 0.45 15.39 -9.67
N LYS A 222 0.88 15.45 -8.40
CA LYS A 222 2.05 14.75 -7.90
C LYS A 222 1.80 14.23 -6.49
N SER A 223 2.37 13.10 -6.16
CA SER A 223 2.56 12.69 -4.77
C SER A 223 3.97 12.18 -4.53
N ALA A 224 4.46 12.33 -3.30
CA ALA A 224 5.73 11.81 -2.85
C ALA A 224 5.54 11.08 -1.52
N THR A 225 5.91 9.80 -1.46
CA THR A 225 5.75 8.97 -0.25
C THR A 225 7.06 8.26 0.06
N ASP A 226 7.35 8.09 1.35
CA ASP A 226 8.45 7.23 1.80
C ASP A 226 8.18 5.77 1.43
N PHE A 227 9.09 5.16 0.68
CA PHE A 227 8.96 3.79 0.20
C PHE A 227 10.30 3.08 0.24
N LEU A 228 10.41 2.05 1.08
CA LEU A 228 11.60 1.20 1.21
C LEU A 228 12.92 2.01 1.31
N GLY A 229 12.96 3.03 2.19
CA GLY A 229 14.16 3.85 2.42
C GLY A 229 14.50 4.85 1.29
N ALA A 230 13.64 4.98 0.28
CA ALA A 230 13.73 5.99 -0.76
C ALA A 230 12.42 6.79 -0.84
N LYS A 231 12.40 7.87 -1.64
CA LYS A 231 11.17 8.57 -2.01
C LYS A 231 10.61 7.96 -3.30
N MET A 232 9.36 7.51 -3.25
CA MET A 232 8.57 7.15 -4.41
C MET A 232 7.71 8.35 -4.82
N TYR A 233 7.70 8.65 -6.12
CA TYR A 233 6.93 9.73 -6.70
C TYR A 233 5.91 9.19 -7.70
N LEU A 234 4.68 9.68 -7.61
CA LEU A 234 3.68 9.49 -8.66
C LEU A 234 3.46 10.84 -9.32
N TYR A 235 3.43 10.86 -10.65
CA TYR A 235 3.14 12.05 -11.43
C TYR A 235 2.00 11.77 -12.38
N GLN A 236 1.05 12.70 -12.50
CA GLN A 236 0.07 12.66 -13.58
C GLN A 236 0.79 12.63 -14.93
N ALA A 237 0.29 11.81 -15.84
CA ALA A 237 0.86 11.64 -17.16
C ALA A 237 -0.22 11.34 -18.19
N SER A 238 0.13 11.49 -19.47
CA SER A 238 -0.69 10.92 -20.54
C SER A 238 -0.57 9.39 -20.57
N LYS A 239 -1.58 8.72 -21.12
CA LYS A 239 -1.54 7.28 -21.40
C LYS A 239 -0.29 6.86 -22.18
N ALA A 240 0.12 7.66 -23.17
CA ALA A 240 1.29 7.37 -24.00
C ALA A 240 2.58 7.37 -23.17
N GLN A 241 2.77 8.36 -22.29
CA GLN A 241 3.91 8.40 -21.37
C GLN A 241 3.86 7.26 -20.34
N ALA A 242 2.67 6.95 -19.81
CA ALA A 242 2.48 5.90 -18.81
C ALA A 242 2.75 4.49 -19.36
N LEU A 243 2.50 4.26 -20.65
CA LEU A 243 2.72 2.97 -21.32
C LEU A 243 4.04 2.88 -22.08
N GLU A 244 4.83 3.95 -22.13
CA GLU A 244 6.18 3.91 -22.70
C GLU A 244 7.02 2.85 -21.97
N GLU A 245 7.84 2.11 -22.71
CA GLU A 245 8.69 1.06 -22.13
C GLU A 245 9.61 1.61 -21.05
N LEU A 246 9.78 0.85 -19.96
CA LEU A 246 10.75 1.19 -18.93
C LEU A 246 12.16 1.08 -19.52
N SER A 247 12.82 2.23 -19.69
CA SER A 247 14.18 2.33 -20.19
C SER A 247 15.16 2.73 -19.07
N GLY A 248 16.44 2.37 -19.25
CA GLY A 248 17.50 2.67 -18.28
C GLY A 248 17.92 1.49 -17.39
N ARG A 249 18.78 1.77 -16.40
CA ARG A 249 19.26 0.75 -15.45
C ARG A 249 18.12 0.36 -14.51
N GLU A 250 17.89 -0.92 -14.30
CA GLU A 250 16.92 -1.37 -13.30
C GLU A 250 17.43 -0.99 -11.90
N LEU A 251 16.62 -0.22 -11.17
CA LEU A 251 16.88 0.25 -9.81
C LEU A 251 16.95 -0.93 -8.84
N ASP A 252 18.05 -1.09 -8.10
CA ASP A 252 18.16 -2.07 -7.01
C ASP A 252 17.99 -1.39 -5.64
N LEU A 253 16.78 -1.48 -5.08
CA LEU A 253 16.44 -0.82 -3.82
C LEU A 253 17.22 -1.36 -2.63
N ALA A 254 17.58 -2.65 -2.64
CA ALA A 254 18.36 -3.20 -1.55
C ALA A 254 19.73 -2.53 -1.49
N MET A 255 20.42 -2.43 -2.63
CA MET A 255 21.76 -1.84 -2.66
C MET A 255 21.78 -0.38 -2.24
N GLN A 256 20.71 0.38 -2.52
CA GLN A 256 20.61 1.79 -2.15
C GLN A 256 20.34 2.03 -0.67
N THR A 257 19.76 1.04 0.02
CA THR A 257 19.36 1.16 1.43
C THR A 257 20.36 0.53 2.39
N LEU A 258 21.42 -0.11 1.87
CA LEU A 258 22.46 -0.70 2.70
C LEU A 258 23.26 0.38 3.44
N ILE A 259 23.41 0.19 4.74
CA ILE A 259 24.35 0.93 5.57
C ILE A 259 25.67 0.13 5.59
N PRO A 260 26.78 0.67 5.05
CA PRO A 260 28.05 -0.03 5.10
C PRO A 260 28.54 -0.14 6.54
N VAL A 261 28.94 -1.34 6.95
CA VAL A 261 29.51 -1.61 8.28
C VAL A 261 30.83 -2.37 8.12
N SER A 262 31.73 -2.19 9.07
CA SER A 262 32.93 -3.02 9.17
C SER A 262 32.53 -4.47 9.50
N PRO A 263 33.10 -5.48 8.82
CA PRO A 263 32.82 -6.87 9.14
C PRO A 263 33.17 -7.21 10.59
N LEU A 264 32.29 -7.94 11.26
CA LEU A 264 32.53 -8.48 12.60
C LEU A 264 33.04 -9.92 12.47
N SER A 265 34.35 -10.12 12.61
CA SER A 265 35.03 -11.39 12.32
C SER A 265 34.61 -12.57 13.21
N ALA A 266 34.20 -12.31 14.45
CA ALA A 266 33.79 -13.34 15.43
C ALA A 266 32.39 -13.04 15.99
N ALA A 267 31.41 -12.77 15.13
CA ALA A 267 30.09 -12.29 15.54
C ALA A 267 29.37 -13.18 16.57
N HIS A 268 29.49 -14.51 16.48
CA HIS A 268 28.85 -15.44 17.42
C HIS A 268 29.55 -15.54 18.79
N ASP A 269 30.84 -15.17 18.85
CA ASP A 269 31.64 -15.18 20.09
C ASP A 269 31.70 -13.79 20.74
N THR A 270 31.18 -12.77 20.06
CA THR A 270 31.20 -11.39 20.55
C THR A 270 30.14 -11.19 21.63
N GLU A 271 30.58 -10.82 22.84
CA GLU A 271 29.68 -10.59 23.98
C GLU A 271 28.99 -9.21 23.90
N GLN A 272 29.63 -8.23 23.28
CA GLN A 272 29.10 -6.88 23.15
C GLN A 272 29.64 -6.18 21.90
N VAL A 273 28.78 -5.45 21.21
CA VAL A 273 29.13 -4.53 20.14
C VAL A 273 28.54 -3.16 20.43
N VAL A 274 29.35 -2.12 20.25
CA VAL A 274 28.92 -0.74 20.36
C VAL A 274 28.94 -0.10 18.98
N TYR A 275 27.76 0.28 18.48
CA TYR A 275 27.60 1.00 17.22
C TYR A 275 27.42 2.50 17.49
N GLN A 276 28.02 3.34 16.66
CA GLN A 276 27.66 4.75 16.59
C GLN A 276 26.77 4.97 15.38
N ILE A 277 25.57 5.48 15.60
CA ILE A 277 24.57 5.73 14.56
C ILE A 277 24.33 7.23 14.50
N SER A 278 24.35 7.78 13.29
CA SER A 278 24.07 9.19 13.01
C SER A 278 23.02 9.31 11.90
N MET A 279 22.14 10.30 12.01
CA MET A 279 21.16 10.64 10.98
C MET A 279 21.27 12.12 10.61
N GLN A 280 21.05 12.49 9.35
CA GLN A 280 21.25 13.87 8.91
C GLN A 280 20.16 14.85 9.40
N GLN A 281 18.92 14.36 9.57
CA GLN A 281 17.74 15.21 9.75
C GLN A 281 16.80 14.74 10.86
N ASP A 282 17.18 13.74 11.66
CA ASP A 282 16.36 13.27 12.78
C ASP A 282 17.20 12.66 13.91
N ASP A 283 16.57 12.45 15.07
CA ASP A 283 17.11 11.76 16.23
C ASP A 283 17.01 10.24 16.05
N PRO A 284 18.14 9.52 15.92
CA PRO A 284 18.13 8.08 15.71
C PRO A 284 17.46 7.30 16.85
N ALA A 285 17.44 7.86 18.07
CA ALA A 285 16.86 7.18 19.24
C ALA A 285 15.35 6.93 19.10
N LYS A 286 14.65 7.65 18.21
CA LYS A 286 13.21 7.45 17.96
C LYS A 286 12.89 6.12 17.28
N TYR A 287 13.86 5.51 16.62
CA TYR A 287 13.69 4.31 15.80
C TYR A 287 14.31 3.05 16.42
N LEU A 288 15.04 3.22 17.53
CA LEU A 288 15.77 2.14 18.19
C LEU A 288 15.06 1.76 19.48
N VAL A 289 14.72 0.48 19.60
CA VAL A 289 14.08 -0.05 20.81
C VAL A 289 15.13 -0.38 21.85
N ALA A 290 15.00 0.13 23.07
CA ALA A 290 15.85 -0.29 24.18
C ALA A 290 15.23 -1.51 24.89
N GLY A 291 16.06 -2.43 25.37
CA GLY A 291 15.66 -3.62 26.10
C GLY A 291 16.86 -4.33 26.72
N ASP A 292 16.66 -5.55 27.23
CA ASP A 292 17.67 -6.27 28.01
C ASP A 292 18.99 -6.50 27.27
N THR A 293 18.93 -6.66 25.94
CA THR A 293 20.08 -6.92 25.07
C THR A 293 20.52 -5.70 24.26
N GLN A 294 19.84 -4.56 24.40
CA GLN A 294 20.05 -3.39 23.57
C GLN A 294 19.85 -2.10 24.35
N GLN A 295 20.91 -1.29 24.48
CA GLN A 295 20.86 0.01 25.15
C GLN A 295 21.13 1.13 24.17
N VAL A 296 20.35 2.21 24.26
CA VAL A 296 20.49 3.40 23.41
C VAL A 296 20.92 4.57 24.28
N LYS A 297 22.10 5.11 24.02
CA LYS A 297 22.61 6.31 24.68
C LYS A 297 22.70 7.44 23.67
N ARG A 298 21.96 8.53 23.91
CA ARG A 298 22.06 9.73 23.07
C ARG A 298 23.41 10.40 23.26
N LEU A 299 24.10 10.66 22.15
CA LEU A 299 25.36 11.43 22.12
C LEU A 299 25.14 12.88 21.66
N GLY A 300 24.03 13.14 20.96
CA GLY A 300 23.61 14.45 20.46
C GLY A 300 22.18 14.41 19.92
N ALA A 301 21.76 15.48 19.24
CA ALA A 301 20.43 15.54 18.63
C ALA A 301 20.26 14.59 17.43
N ASP A 302 21.37 14.23 16.79
CA ASP A 302 21.45 13.50 15.52
C ASP A 302 22.32 12.23 15.63
N ARG A 303 22.77 11.88 16.85
CA ARG A 303 23.74 10.82 17.11
C ARG A 303 23.42 10.02 18.36
N VAL A 304 23.58 8.71 18.25
CA VAL A 304 23.44 7.75 19.36
C VAL A 304 24.56 6.73 19.38
N GLU A 305 24.80 6.20 20.56
CA GLU A 305 25.55 4.98 20.82
C GLU A 305 24.56 3.85 21.10
N LEU A 306 24.58 2.82 20.26
CA LEU A 306 23.76 1.61 20.40
C LEU A 306 24.66 0.50 20.91
N THR A 307 24.47 0.10 22.16
CA THR A 307 25.17 -1.04 22.76
C THR A 307 24.30 -2.28 22.62
N VAL A 308 24.72 -3.24 21.81
CA VAL A 308 24.09 -4.55 21.67
C VAL A 308 24.91 -5.56 22.46
N THR A 309 24.27 -6.24 23.41
CA THR A 309 24.90 -7.24 24.27
C THR A 309 24.27 -8.60 24.03
N LYS A 310 25.09 -9.64 24.02
CA LYS A 310 24.63 -11.02 23.87
C LYS A 310 23.64 -11.37 24.98
N ALA A 311 22.53 -11.98 24.60
CA ALA A 311 21.54 -12.48 25.55
C ALA A 311 22.16 -13.55 26.44
N ALA A 312 22.00 -13.39 27.76
CA ALA A 312 22.35 -14.44 28.72
C ALA A 312 21.42 -15.65 28.51
N VAL A 313 21.97 -16.86 28.68
CA VAL A 313 21.17 -18.08 28.63
C VAL A 313 20.19 -18.08 29.81
N PRO A 314 18.86 -18.11 29.57
CA PRO A 314 17.90 -18.13 30.65
C PRO A 314 18.04 -19.39 31.50
N VAL A 315 18.00 -19.23 32.82
CA VAL A 315 18.06 -20.34 33.79
C VAL A 315 16.66 -20.87 34.13
N ALA A 316 15.62 -20.05 33.92
CA ALA A 316 14.23 -20.40 34.17
C ALA A 316 13.33 -19.90 33.03
N PHE A 317 12.22 -20.62 32.81
CA PHE A 317 11.20 -20.32 31.82
C PHE A 317 9.83 -20.26 32.51
N PRO A 318 9.53 -19.17 33.25
CA PRO A 318 8.22 -19.04 33.88
C PRO A 318 7.13 -19.01 32.80
N ALA A 319 5.98 -19.61 33.10
CA ALA A 319 4.81 -19.45 32.24
C ALA A 319 4.46 -17.95 32.18
N ALA A 320 4.35 -17.43 30.96
CA ALA A 320 3.91 -16.06 30.71
C ALA A 320 2.59 -16.10 29.95
N GLU A 321 1.68 -15.19 30.27
CA GLU A 321 0.58 -14.88 29.37
C GLU A 321 1.18 -14.20 28.14
N ILE A 322 1.06 -14.85 26.99
CA ILE A 322 1.56 -14.33 25.72
C ILE A 322 0.37 -13.72 25.00
N ASP A 323 0.49 -12.45 24.63
CA ASP A 323 -0.55 -11.77 23.89
C ASP A 323 -0.85 -12.50 22.57
N ALA A 324 -2.13 -12.52 22.22
CA ALA A 324 -2.62 -13.26 21.06
C ALA A 324 -1.93 -12.83 19.75
N GLU A 325 -1.41 -11.60 19.67
CA GLU A 325 -0.68 -11.10 18.50
C GLU A 325 0.64 -11.82 18.23
N PHE A 326 1.31 -12.36 19.26
CA PHE A 326 2.59 -13.06 19.11
C PHE A 326 2.44 -14.54 18.75
N VAL A 327 1.23 -15.09 18.86
CA VAL A 327 0.96 -16.51 18.59
C VAL A 327 0.06 -16.75 17.38
N LYS A 328 -0.71 -15.73 16.96
CA LYS A 328 -1.58 -15.81 15.78
C LYS A 328 -0.79 -15.58 14.49
N PRO A 329 -1.19 -16.21 13.37
CA PRO A 329 -0.63 -15.89 12.07
C PRO A 329 -0.92 -14.43 11.70
N SER A 330 -0.02 -13.82 10.93
CA SER A 330 -0.18 -12.49 10.36
C SER A 330 -0.05 -12.53 8.83
N PRO A 331 -0.42 -11.46 8.11
CA PRO A 331 -0.21 -11.36 6.67
C PRO A 331 1.26 -11.51 6.23
N PHE A 332 2.22 -11.30 7.14
CA PHE A 332 3.65 -11.42 6.85
C PHE A 332 4.30 -12.67 7.47
N LEU A 333 3.59 -13.37 8.36
CA LEU A 333 4.06 -14.60 9.01
C LEU A 333 2.89 -15.58 9.17
N GLN A 334 2.71 -16.47 8.21
CA GLN A 334 1.70 -17.53 8.24
C GLN A 334 2.15 -18.69 9.14
N SER A 335 2.24 -18.45 10.45
CA SER A 335 2.73 -19.43 11.45
C SER A 335 1.92 -20.74 11.48
N SER A 336 0.68 -20.72 11.01
CA SER A 336 -0.21 -21.88 10.87
C SER A 336 -0.03 -22.68 9.58
N ASP A 337 0.80 -22.22 8.64
CA ASP A 337 1.06 -22.94 7.39
C ASP A 337 1.67 -24.32 7.64
N ALA A 338 1.20 -25.34 6.93
CA ALA A 338 1.63 -26.72 7.13
C ALA A 338 3.13 -26.92 6.81
N GLY A 339 3.67 -26.18 5.83
CA GLY A 339 5.09 -26.17 5.50
C GLY A 339 5.92 -25.53 6.61
N VAL A 340 5.49 -24.38 7.13
CA VAL A 340 6.14 -23.71 8.28
C VAL A 340 6.16 -24.62 9.50
N ILE A 341 5.01 -25.21 9.87
CA ILE A 341 4.90 -26.16 10.99
C ILE A 341 5.82 -27.37 10.79
N LYS A 342 5.86 -27.93 9.58
CA LYS A 342 6.73 -29.06 9.24
C LYS A 342 8.21 -28.71 9.47
N HIS A 343 8.67 -27.55 9.00
CA HIS A 343 10.04 -27.11 9.19
C HIS A 343 10.36 -26.81 10.66
N ALA A 344 9.44 -26.18 11.39
CA ALA A 344 9.59 -25.92 12.83
C ALA A 344 9.73 -27.23 13.63
N LYS A 345 8.87 -28.23 13.36
CA LYS A 345 8.96 -29.57 13.97
C LYS A 345 10.28 -30.28 13.62
N ALA A 346 10.71 -30.19 12.37
CA ALA A 346 11.97 -30.79 11.93
C ALA A 346 13.20 -30.13 12.59
N ALA A 347 13.12 -28.83 12.89
CA ALA A 347 14.17 -28.09 13.57
C ALA A 347 14.29 -28.49 15.05
N VAL A 348 13.15 -28.54 15.77
CA VAL A 348 13.10 -28.75 17.23
C VAL A 348 13.18 -30.22 17.63
N GLN A 349 12.64 -31.13 16.82
CA GLN A 349 12.55 -32.57 17.13
C GLN A 349 11.89 -32.82 18.49
N SER A 350 12.60 -33.42 19.45
CA SER A 350 12.12 -33.73 20.80
C SER A 350 12.61 -32.76 21.88
N GLU A 351 13.26 -31.66 21.50
CA GLU A 351 13.72 -30.66 22.48
C GLU A 351 12.52 -29.98 23.15
N THR A 352 12.59 -29.79 24.47
CA THR A 352 11.53 -29.19 25.28
C THR A 352 11.95 -27.89 25.95
N ASN A 353 13.25 -27.60 26.04
CA ASN A 353 13.78 -26.35 26.54
C ASN A 353 13.52 -25.22 25.53
N PRO A 354 12.69 -24.20 25.84
CA PRO A 354 12.30 -23.18 24.87
C PRO A 354 13.47 -22.38 24.28
N TRP A 355 14.52 -22.13 25.07
CA TRP A 355 15.74 -21.49 24.59
C TRP A 355 16.47 -22.33 23.56
N GLN A 356 16.62 -23.63 23.83
CA GLN A 356 17.24 -24.54 22.86
C GLN A 356 16.38 -24.72 21.61
N GLN A 357 15.05 -24.75 21.75
CA GLN A 357 14.15 -24.77 20.58
C GLN A 357 14.39 -23.57 19.65
N ALA A 358 14.46 -22.35 20.19
CA ALA A 358 14.72 -21.15 19.40
C ALA A 358 16.07 -21.23 18.66
N LEU A 359 17.15 -21.62 19.36
CA LEU A 359 18.48 -21.79 18.76
C LEU A 359 18.51 -22.89 17.68
N LEU A 360 17.76 -23.98 17.88
CA LEU A 360 17.64 -25.05 16.89
C LEU A 360 16.90 -24.57 15.63
N MET A 361 15.82 -23.80 15.80
CA MET A 361 15.11 -23.18 14.67
C MET A 361 16.01 -22.23 13.88
N GLU A 362 16.75 -21.34 14.56
CA GLU A 362 17.73 -20.45 13.94
C GLU A 362 18.77 -21.22 13.10
N LYS A 363 19.44 -22.21 13.71
CA LYS A 363 20.43 -23.06 13.04
C LYS A 363 19.83 -23.87 11.90
N TYR A 364 18.58 -24.30 12.04
CA TYR A 364 17.88 -25.02 10.98
C TYR A 364 17.66 -24.13 9.77
N VAL A 365 17.18 -22.89 9.96
CA VAL A 365 17.01 -21.91 8.88
C VAL A 365 18.35 -21.63 8.20
N HIS A 366 19.41 -21.34 8.95
CA HIS A 366 20.74 -21.10 8.39
C HIS A 366 21.22 -22.27 7.51
N ARG A 367 21.02 -23.51 7.96
CA ARG A 367 21.46 -24.71 7.22
C ARG A 367 20.58 -25.02 6.01
N ASN A 368 19.27 -24.84 6.09
CA ASN A 368 18.33 -25.32 5.08
C ASN A 368 17.91 -24.24 4.07
N LEU A 369 18.02 -22.95 4.41
CA LEU A 369 17.72 -21.87 3.47
C LEU A 369 18.88 -21.69 2.48
N LYS A 370 18.88 -22.50 1.42
CA LYS A 370 19.94 -22.52 0.39
C LYS A 370 19.78 -21.46 -0.69
N LYS A 371 18.53 -21.15 -1.07
CA LYS A 371 18.22 -20.14 -2.07
C LYS A 371 17.66 -18.92 -1.37
N LYS A 372 18.48 -17.88 -1.25
CA LYS A 372 18.01 -16.56 -0.82
C LYS A 372 17.43 -15.85 -2.04
N ASN A 373 16.12 -15.98 -2.23
CA ASN A 373 15.40 -15.18 -3.20
C ASN A 373 14.66 -14.04 -2.51
N PHE A 374 15.01 -12.83 -2.89
CA PHE A 374 14.38 -11.59 -2.44
C PHE A 374 13.25 -11.17 -3.39
N SER A 375 12.74 -12.12 -4.19
CA SER A 375 11.61 -11.95 -5.09
C SER A 375 10.25 -11.98 -4.37
N THR A 376 10.23 -12.24 -3.06
CA THR A 376 9.01 -12.32 -2.24
C THR A 376 9.29 -11.63 -0.89
N ALA A 377 8.99 -10.35 -0.76
CA ALA A 377 8.76 -9.71 0.53
C ALA A 377 7.77 -8.58 0.38
#